data_AF-A0A518WH89-F1
#
_entry.id   AF-A0A518WH89-F1
#
_cell.length_a   1.000
_cell.length_b   1.000
_cell.length_c   1.000
_cell.angle_alpha   90.00
_cell.angle_beta   90.00
_cell.angle_gamma   90.00
#
_symmetry.space_group_name_H-M   'P 1'
#
loop_
_entity.id
_entity.type
_entity.pdbx_description
1 polymer ?
#
loop_
_entity_poly.entity_id
_entity_poly.type
_entity_poly.pdbx_seq_one_letter_code
_entity_poly.pdbx_strand_id
1 'polypeptide(L)'
;MPDIDASLAAGQVWRGQGDWSQAARRAKRRITTGRRAVAALTATAAVAGTAAARLAASAPTAGRVLALVAAVSLLLVPVFGRRASRDAVAVWTRLRAVSEASKAELYRYLARVAPYAGSDADAVLLHRYGLLVDGAGDLVGHTLDGAPADRPPPPVTDVPSYLVERVQRQVDGYYLPAARQAGRAAARIGRAATALTVLAAVLSAVVGVFGDGLGLTAWVGVAATVTTALVGYGAAERYDQQHLEYARTADQLTRLRLTRAAGSGWTDDEALVAEAERIIAQSNAAWMAKMIEDDGAAQQ
;
A
#
# COMPACT_ATOMS: atom_id res chain seq x y z
N MET A 1 -42.70 -13.19 9.22
CA MET A 1 -41.63 -14.16 9.52
C MET A 1 -40.31 -13.45 9.35
N PRO A 2 -39.44 -13.38 10.36
CA PRO A 2 -38.25 -12.55 10.31
C PRO A 2 -37.15 -13.20 9.46
N ASP A 3 -36.75 -12.53 8.38
CA ASP A 3 -35.39 -12.13 7.95
C ASP A 3 -34.15 -12.98 8.34
N ILE A 4 -34.28 -14.28 8.58
CA ILE A 4 -33.14 -15.14 8.92
C ILE A 4 -32.26 -15.45 7.69
N ASP A 5 -32.83 -15.51 6.48
CA ASP A 5 -32.09 -15.94 5.28
C ASP A 5 -31.21 -14.84 4.64
N ALA A 6 -31.67 -13.59 4.59
CA ALA A 6 -30.89 -12.46 4.08
C ALA A 6 -29.60 -12.22 4.88
N SER A 7 -29.65 -12.52 6.18
CA SER A 7 -28.51 -12.42 7.09
C SER A 7 -27.39 -13.44 6.78
N LEU A 8 -27.74 -14.61 6.22
CA LEU A 8 -26.79 -15.69 5.96
C LEU A 8 -25.95 -15.42 4.72
N ALA A 9 -26.57 -14.98 3.61
CA ALA A 9 -25.86 -14.63 2.39
C ALA A 9 -24.88 -13.48 2.62
N ALA A 10 -25.37 -12.38 3.22
CA ALA A 10 -24.54 -11.24 3.61
C ALA A 10 -23.42 -11.64 4.57
N GLY A 11 -23.73 -12.46 5.58
CA GLY A 11 -22.75 -12.96 6.56
C GLY A 11 -21.68 -13.86 5.95
N GLN A 12 -22.02 -14.70 4.97
CA GLN A 12 -21.07 -15.53 4.24
C GLN A 12 -20.11 -14.68 3.39
N VAL A 13 -20.64 -13.75 2.59
CA VAL A 13 -19.81 -12.85 1.78
C VAL A 13 -18.92 -11.97 2.66
N TRP A 14 -19.44 -11.49 3.80
CA TRP A 14 -18.67 -10.64 4.71
C TRP A 14 -17.50 -11.35 5.39
N ARG A 15 -17.72 -12.62 5.81
CA ARG A 15 -16.66 -13.47 6.35
C ARG A 15 -15.60 -13.75 5.30
N GLY A 16 -16.01 -14.24 4.12
CA GLY A 16 -15.08 -14.51 3.02
C GLY A 16 -14.29 -13.27 2.60
N GLN A 17 -14.95 -12.12 2.43
CA GLN A 17 -14.28 -10.83 2.21
C GLN A 17 -13.22 -10.56 3.28
N GLY A 18 -13.55 -10.83 4.55
CA GLY A 18 -12.64 -10.70 5.68
C GLY A 18 -11.35 -11.50 5.48
N ASP A 19 -11.46 -12.75 5.08
CA ASP A 19 -10.32 -13.64 4.85
C ASP A 19 -9.43 -13.14 3.72
N TRP A 20 -10.02 -12.71 2.59
CA TRP A 20 -9.29 -12.06 1.49
C TRP A 20 -8.60 -10.77 1.94
N SER A 21 -9.25 -9.97 2.79
CA SER A 21 -8.65 -8.73 3.33
C SER A 21 -7.46 -9.02 4.23
N GLN A 22 -7.56 -10.05 5.07
CA GLN A 22 -6.46 -10.48 5.93
C GLN A 22 -5.29 -11.00 5.12
N ALA A 23 -5.54 -11.84 4.11
CA ALA A 23 -4.53 -12.33 3.17
C ALA A 23 -3.82 -11.17 2.47
N ALA A 24 -4.58 -10.20 1.93
CA ALA A 24 -4.03 -9.00 1.32
C ALA A 24 -3.18 -8.17 2.31
N ARG A 25 -3.61 -8.03 3.57
CA ARG A 25 -2.83 -7.34 4.62
C ARG A 25 -1.52 -8.07 4.95
N ARG A 26 -1.54 -9.41 5.02
CA ARG A 26 -0.33 -10.23 5.24
C ARG A 26 0.65 -10.05 4.08
N ALA A 27 0.18 -10.15 2.84
CA ALA A 27 0.98 -9.94 1.64
C ALA A 27 1.59 -8.52 1.61
N LYS A 28 0.77 -7.49 1.83
CA LYS A 28 1.23 -6.09 1.94
C LYS A 28 2.32 -5.92 3.01
N ARG A 29 2.13 -6.49 4.21
CA ARG A 29 3.13 -6.43 5.29
C ARG A 29 4.46 -7.03 4.85
N ARG A 30 4.46 -8.22 4.24
CA ARG A 30 5.67 -8.88 3.73
C ARG A 30 6.41 -8.01 2.69
N ILE A 31 5.69 -7.38 1.77
CA ILE A 31 6.28 -6.46 0.78
C ILE A 31 6.91 -5.25 1.49
N THR A 32 6.16 -4.60 2.40
CA THR A 32 6.66 -3.41 3.09
C THR A 32 7.87 -3.69 3.99
N THR A 33 7.91 -4.84 4.67
CA THR A 33 9.07 -5.24 5.47
C THR A 33 10.25 -5.62 4.61
N GLY A 34 10.03 -6.28 3.46
CA GLY A 34 11.05 -6.54 2.45
C GLY A 34 11.74 -5.25 1.99
N ARG A 35 10.97 -4.28 1.51
CA ARG A 35 11.50 -2.98 1.03
C ARG A 35 12.29 -2.24 2.11
N ARG A 36 11.78 -2.18 3.34
CA ARG A 36 12.48 -1.55 4.47
C ARG A 36 13.79 -2.27 4.81
N ALA A 37 13.77 -3.60 4.83
CA ALA A 37 14.96 -4.39 5.11
C ALA A 37 16.02 -4.17 4.03
N VAL A 38 15.65 -4.14 2.75
CA VAL A 38 16.61 -3.88 1.68
C VAL A 38 17.22 -2.48 1.82
N ALA A 39 16.41 -1.44 2.01
CA ALA A 39 16.94 -0.09 2.21
C ALA A 39 17.91 -0.01 3.41
N ALA A 40 17.54 -0.63 4.53
CA ALA A 40 18.38 -0.67 5.73
C ALA A 40 19.69 -1.44 5.49
N LEU A 41 19.62 -2.63 4.87
CA LEU A 41 20.78 -3.47 4.58
C LEU A 41 21.75 -2.78 3.61
N THR A 42 21.25 -2.12 2.57
CA THR A 42 22.09 -1.36 1.62
C THR A 42 22.78 -0.19 2.31
N ALA A 43 22.07 0.56 3.15
CA ALA A 43 22.66 1.67 3.92
C ALA A 43 23.71 1.16 4.92
N THR A 44 23.41 0.07 5.66
CA THR A 44 24.35 -0.56 6.59
C THR A 44 25.60 -1.04 5.86
N ALA A 45 25.45 -1.70 4.71
CA ALA A 45 26.57 -2.17 3.90
C ALA A 45 27.49 -1.03 3.45
N ALA A 46 26.92 0.08 2.96
CA ALA A 46 27.69 1.24 2.52
C ALA A 46 28.48 1.86 3.70
N VAL A 47 27.82 2.09 4.83
CA VAL A 47 28.46 2.70 6.01
C VAL A 47 29.52 1.78 6.60
N ALA A 48 29.19 0.50 6.83
CA ALA A 48 30.11 -0.46 7.42
C ALA A 48 31.30 -0.76 6.50
N GLY A 49 31.08 -0.88 5.19
CA GLY A 49 32.14 -1.12 4.22
C GLY A 49 33.15 0.03 4.16
N THR A 50 32.66 1.27 4.13
CA THR A 50 33.53 2.45 4.17
C THR A 50 34.27 2.56 5.50
N ALA A 51 33.59 2.37 6.63
CA ALA A 51 34.22 2.39 7.95
C ALA A 51 35.28 1.28 8.10
N ALA A 52 35.03 0.09 7.56
CA ALA A 52 35.98 -1.02 7.54
C ALA A 52 37.28 -0.65 6.81
N ALA A 53 37.17 -0.05 5.63
CA ALA A 53 38.32 0.40 4.84
C ALA A 53 39.15 1.46 5.59
N ARG A 54 38.50 2.36 6.34
CA ARG A 54 39.20 3.39 7.13
C ARG A 54 39.92 2.82 8.35
N LEU A 55 39.37 1.80 8.99
CA LEU A 55 39.94 1.18 10.19
C LEU A 55 40.92 0.05 9.90
N ALA A 56 41.09 -0.37 8.64
CA ALA A 56 41.92 -1.51 8.27
C ALA A 56 43.37 -1.41 8.78
N ALA A 57 43.94 -0.19 8.81
CA ALA A 57 45.31 0.04 9.27
C ALA A 57 45.39 0.36 10.78
N SER A 58 44.48 1.19 11.30
CA SER A 58 44.55 1.70 12.69
C SER A 58 43.91 0.77 13.72
N ALA A 59 42.88 0.01 13.33
CA ALA A 59 42.18 -0.95 14.18
C ALA A 59 41.75 -2.19 13.38
N PRO A 60 42.70 -3.08 13.00
CA PRO A 60 42.45 -4.15 12.03
C PRO A 60 41.31 -5.10 12.43
N THR A 61 41.17 -5.43 13.71
CA THR A 61 40.08 -6.28 14.21
C THR A 61 38.72 -5.62 14.01
N ALA A 62 38.59 -4.33 14.34
CA ALA A 62 37.35 -3.59 14.13
C ALA A 62 37.03 -3.47 12.63
N GLY A 63 38.05 -3.21 11.80
CA GLY A 63 37.91 -3.18 10.35
C GLY A 63 37.37 -4.50 9.77
N ARG A 64 37.90 -5.65 10.21
CA ARG A 64 37.42 -6.97 9.76
C ARG A 64 35.99 -7.25 10.19
N VAL A 65 35.60 -6.90 11.42
CA VAL A 65 34.22 -7.07 11.90
C VAL A 65 33.26 -6.23 11.04
N LEU A 66 33.59 -4.97 10.75
CA LEU A 66 32.76 -4.11 9.92
C LEU A 66 32.69 -4.60 8.46
N ALA A 67 33.79 -5.14 7.92
CA ALA A 67 33.79 -5.74 6.59
C ALA A 67 32.86 -6.96 6.52
N LEU A 68 32.86 -7.81 7.57
CA LEU A 68 31.94 -8.94 7.68
C LEU A 68 30.49 -8.46 7.74
N VAL A 69 30.18 -7.44 8.55
CA VAL A 69 28.84 -6.85 8.62
C VAL A 69 28.41 -6.34 7.24
N ALA A 70 29.27 -5.60 6.54
CA ALA A 70 28.96 -5.08 5.21
C ALA A 70 28.67 -6.20 4.20
N ALA A 71 29.50 -7.24 4.17
CA ALA A 71 29.33 -8.39 3.30
C ALA A 71 28.03 -9.14 3.59
N VAL A 72 27.75 -9.45 4.87
CA VAL A 72 26.51 -10.12 5.28
C VAL A 72 25.29 -9.26 4.92
N SER A 73 25.36 -7.95 5.14
CA SER A 73 24.27 -7.04 4.78
C SER A 73 23.96 -7.08 3.28
N LEU A 74 24.99 -7.01 2.41
CA LEU A 74 24.80 -7.11 0.95
C LEU A 74 24.27 -8.47 0.52
N LEU A 75 24.76 -9.56 1.10
CA LEU A 75 24.31 -10.92 0.78
C LEU A 75 22.84 -11.15 1.14
N LEU A 76 22.31 -10.45 2.14
CA LEU A 76 20.91 -10.54 2.53
C LEU A 76 19.97 -9.71 1.65
N VAL A 77 20.47 -8.70 0.91
CA VAL A 77 19.63 -7.83 0.06
C VAL A 77 18.73 -8.64 -0.89
N PRO A 78 19.21 -9.60 -1.70
CA PRO A 78 18.35 -10.38 -2.59
C PRO A 78 17.31 -11.23 -1.86
N VAL A 79 17.64 -11.74 -0.67
CA VAL A 79 16.72 -12.57 0.15
C VAL A 79 15.51 -11.77 0.59
N PHE A 80 15.72 -10.54 1.06
CA PHE A 80 14.64 -9.65 1.45
C PHE A 80 13.96 -8.98 0.24
N GLY A 81 14.71 -8.74 -0.83
CA GLY A 81 14.22 -8.20 -2.10
C GLY A 81 13.14 -9.07 -2.73
N ARG A 82 13.28 -10.40 -2.67
CA ARG A 82 12.25 -11.34 -3.16
C ARG A 82 10.86 -11.13 -2.53
N ARG A 83 10.79 -10.65 -1.28
CA ARG A 83 9.50 -10.38 -0.61
C ARG A 83 8.74 -9.19 -1.20
N ALA A 84 9.44 -8.33 -1.92
CA ALA A 84 8.90 -7.16 -2.62
C ALA A 84 9.03 -7.30 -4.13
N SER A 85 9.13 -8.53 -4.63
CA SER A 85 9.16 -8.85 -6.06
C SER A 85 7.84 -8.47 -6.75
N ARG A 86 7.89 -8.35 -8.08
CA ARG A 86 6.72 -8.12 -8.93
C ARG A 86 5.62 -9.16 -8.69
N ASP A 87 5.99 -10.43 -8.60
CA ASP A 87 5.04 -11.52 -8.34
C ASP A 87 4.36 -11.35 -6.98
N ALA A 88 5.11 -11.02 -5.94
CA ALA A 88 4.55 -10.75 -4.62
C ALA A 88 3.58 -9.57 -4.64
N VAL A 89 3.91 -8.51 -5.38
CA VAL A 89 3.04 -7.35 -5.58
C VAL A 89 1.79 -7.72 -6.38
N ALA A 90 1.91 -8.49 -7.46
CA ALA A 90 0.79 -8.95 -8.28
C ALA A 90 -0.19 -9.83 -7.47
N VAL A 91 0.33 -10.77 -6.67
CA VAL A 91 -0.48 -11.58 -5.76
C VAL A 91 -1.22 -10.70 -4.77
N TRP A 92 -0.53 -9.77 -4.10
CA TRP A 92 -1.17 -8.84 -3.17
C TRP A 92 -2.27 -8.01 -3.83
N THR A 93 -1.99 -7.46 -5.00
CA THR A 93 -2.90 -6.67 -5.83
C THR A 93 -4.17 -7.46 -6.14
N ARG A 94 -4.05 -8.70 -6.61
CA ARG A 94 -5.21 -9.57 -6.88
C ARG A 94 -6.00 -9.93 -5.62
N LEU A 95 -5.33 -10.27 -4.51
CA LEU A 95 -5.99 -10.51 -3.21
C LEU A 95 -6.80 -9.28 -2.76
N ARG A 96 -6.22 -8.09 -2.92
CA ARG A 96 -6.84 -6.82 -2.56
C ARG A 96 -8.05 -6.53 -3.45
N ALA A 97 -7.95 -6.79 -4.75
CA ALA A 97 -9.02 -6.59 -5.72
C ALA A 97 -10.25 -7.43 -5.39
N VAL A 98 -10.08 -8.74 -5.15
CA VAL A 98 -11.18 -9.63 -4.73
C VAL A 98 -11.82 -9.12 -3.44
N SER A 99 -11.01 -8.80 -2.43
CA SER A 99 -11.52 -8.26 -1.17
C SER A 99 -12.32 -6.97 -1.32
N GLU A 100 -11.96 -6.06 -2.23
CA GLU A 100 -12.72 -4.81 -2.42
C GLU A 100 -13.93 -5.02 -3.32
N ALA A 101 -13.85 -5.87 -4.34
CA ALA A 101 -14.98 -6.22 -5.18
C ALA A 101 -16.07 -6.93 -4.37
N SER A 102 -15.73 -7.92 -3.53
CA SER A 102 -16.70 -8.58 -2.64
C SER A 102 -17.34 -7.60 -1.67
N LYS A 103 -16.57 -6.62 -1.18
CA LYS A 103 -17.09 -5.56 -0.31
C LYS A 103 -18.08 -4.67 -1.09
N ALA A 104 -17.74 -4.24 -2.30
CA ALA A 104 -18.61 -3.42 -3.14
C ALA A 104 -19.91 -4.15 -3.52
N GLU A 105 -19.87 -5.46 -3.78
CA GLU A 105 -21.09 -6.27 -3.97
C GLU A 105 -21.94 -6.30 -2.71
N LEU A 106 -21.34 -6.56 -1.53
CA LEU A 106 -22.06 -6.59 -0.26
C LEU A 106 -22.72 -5.24 0.06
N TYR A 107 -22.02 -4.13 -0.11
CA TYR A 107 -22.60 -2.82 0.20
C TYR A 107 -23.71 -2.41 -0.79
N ARG A 108 -23.63 -2.78 -2.07
CA ARG A 108 -24.73 -2.60 -3.03
C ARG A 108 -25.94 -3.45 -2.66
N TYR A 109 -25.71 -4.69 -2.26
CA TYR A 109 -26.75 -5.59 -1.76
C TYR A 109 -27.46 -5.00 -0.54
N LEU A 110 -26.70 -4.55 0.46
CA LEU A 110 -27.25 -3.96 1.69
C LEU A 110 -27.96 -2.63 1.44
N ALA A 111 -27.53 -1.86 0.44
CA ALA A 111 -28.20 -0.64 0.02
C ALA A 111 -29.47 -0.87 -0.83
N ARG A 112 -29.79 -2.13 -1.17
CA ARG A 112 -30.98 -2.54 -1.95
C ARG A 112 -31.06 -1.89 -3.36
N VAL A 113 -29.92 -1.57 -3.96
CA VAL A 113 -29.83 -1.04 -5.33
C VAL A 113 -29.59 -2.14 -6.36
N ALA A 114 -29.87 -1.90 -7.64
CA ALA A 114 -29.62 -2.87 -8.70
C ALA A 114 -28.21 -3.51 -8.64
N PRO A 115 -28.11 -4.84 -8.87
CA PRO A 115 -29.21 -5.77 -9.23
C PRO A 115 -29.95 -6.37 -8.02
N TYR A 116 -29.82 -5.80 -6.81
CA TYR A 116 -30.28 -6.40 -5.55
C TYR A 116 -31.63 -5.88 -5.04
N ALA A 117 -32.38 -5.20 -5.91
CA ALA A 117 -33.71 -4.67 -5.58
C ALA A 117 -34.82 -5.74 -5.63
N GLY A 118 -34.55 -6.89 -6.26
CA GLY A 118 -35.50 -8.00 -6.43
C GLY A 118 -35.56 -8.99 -5.26
N SER A 119 -36.48 -9.94 -5.34
CA SER A 119 -36.65 -11.02 -4.35
C SER A 119 -35.55 -12.10 -4.42
N ASP A 120 -34.77 -12.13 -5.50
CA ASP A 120 -33.65 -13.03 -5.75
C ASP A 120 -32.29 -12.46 -5.32
N ALA A 121 -32.27 -11.33 -4.61
CA ALA A 121 -31.06 -10.59 -4.23
C ALA A 121 -29.97 -11.46 -3.58
N ASP A 122 -30.35 -12.42 -2.71
CA ASP A 122 -29.41 -13.31 -2.03
C ASP A 122 -28.71 -14.26 -3.02
N ALA A 123 -29.47 -14.83 -3.95
CA ALA A 123 -28.94 -15.72 -4.98
C ALA A 123 -28.00 -14.96 -5.92
N VAL A 124 -28.39 -13.73 -6.31
CA VAL A 124 -27.55 -12.85 -7.14
C VAL A 124 -26.25 -12.49 -6.42
N LEU A 125 -26.31 -12.17 -5.12
CA LEU A 125 -25.13 -11.82 -4.32
C LEU A 125 -24.16 -13.00 -4.24
N LEU A 126 -24.66 -14.19 -3.89
CA LEU A 126 -23.84 -15.38 -3.78
C LEU A 126 -23.23 -15.78 -5.12
N HIS A 127 -24.00 -15.69 -6.22
CA HIS A 127 -23.50 -15.97 -7.55
C HIS A 127 -22.36 -15.03 -7.95
N ARG A 128 -22.56 -13.71 -7.80
CA ARG A 128 -21.51 -12.72 -8.14
C ARG A 128 -20.29 -12.83 -7.24
N TYR A 129 -20.47 -13.12 -5.96
CA TYR A 129 -19.36 -13.41 -5.06
C TYR A 129 -18.59 -14.68 -5.50
N GLY A 130 -19.29 -15.74 -5.91
CA GLY A 130 -18.71 -16.94 -6.48
C GLY A 130 -17.82 -16.63 -7.68
N LEU A 131 -18.32 -15.87 -8.66
CA LEU A 131 -17.54 -15.46 -9.83
C LEU A 131 -16.24 -14.72 -9.48
N LEU A 132 -16.27 -13.86 -8.46
CA LEU A 132 -15.07 -13.15 -7.98
C LEU A 132 -14.04 -14.09 -7.36
N VAL A 133 -14.50 -15.08 -6.58
CA VAL A 133 -13.63 -16.07 -5.93
C VAL A 133 -13.06 -17.05 -6.94
N ASP A 134 -13.89 -17.53 -7.86
CA ASP A 134 -13.48 -18.49 -8.91
C ASP A 134 -12.43 -17.87 -9.84
N GLY A 135 -12.57 -16.58 -10.18
CA GLY A 135 -11.55 -15.83 -10.93
C GLY A 135 -10.20 -15.66 -10.20
N ALA A 136 -10.14 -15.99 -8.92
CA ALA A 136 -8.93 -15.97 -8.10
C ALA A 136 -8.66 -17.31 -7.39
N GLY A 137 -9.15 -18.42 -7.95
CA GLY A 137 -9.03 -19.76 -7.36
C GLY A 137 -7.60 -20.16 -7.02
N ASP A 138 -6.62 -19.74 -7.81
CA ASP A 138 -5.18 -19.96 -7.59
C ASP A 138 -4.64 -19.28 -6.31
N LEU A 139 -5.36 -18.28 -5.77
CA LEU A 139 -4.96 -17.52 -4.58
C LEU A 139 -5.67 -17.97 -3.30
N VAL A 140 -6.63 -18.89 -3.39
CA VAL A 140 -7.44 -19.33 -2.23
C VAL A 140 -6.56 -19.88 -1.10
N GLY A 141 -5.45 -20.54 -1.41
CA GLY A 141 -4.50 -21.02 -0.39
C GLY A 141 -4.00 -19.92 0.55
N HIS A 142 -3.93 -18.66 0.11
CA HIS A 142 -3.49 -17.53 0.94
C HIS A 142 -4.51 -17.07 2.00
N THR A 143 -5.78 -17.43 1.84
CA THR A 143 -6.85 -17.06 2.79
C THR A 143 -6.83 -17.97 4.02
N LEU A 144 -6.33 -19.19 3.89
CA LEU A 144 -6.27 -20.22 4.94
C LEU A 144 -5.31 -19.90 6.11
N ASP A 145 -4.32 -19.02 5.88
CA ASP A 145 -3.26 -18.69 6.86
C ASP A 145 -3.74 -17.79 8.03
N GLY A 146 -5.04 -17.72 8.33
CA GLY A 146 -5.60 -16.78 9.31
C GLY A 146 -6.76 -17.32 10.11
N ALA A 147 -6.92 -16.81 11.33
CA ALA A 147 -8.15 -16.98 12.06
C ALA A 147 -9.29 -16.25 11.32
N PRO A 148 -10.47 -16.88 11.19
CA PRO A 148 -11.64 -16.22 10.64
C PRO A 148 -11.91 -14.91 11.37
N ALA A 149 -12.17 -13.83 10.61
CA ALA A 149 -12.58 -12.58 11.23
C ALA A 149 -14.04 -12.72 11.67
N ASP A 150 -14.28 -12.91 12.96
CA ASP A 150 -15.62 -12.81 13.52
C ASP A 150 -15.99 -11.34 13.68
N ARG A 151 -16.74 -10.82 12.70
CA ARG A 151 -17.19 -9.43 12.67
C ARG A 151 -18.62 -9.37 12.14
N PRO A 152 -19.50 -8.58 12.77
CA PRO A 152 -20.85 -8.41 12.26
C PRO A 152 -20.82 -7.71 10.89
N PRO A 153 -21.78 -8.00 9.99
CA PRO A 153 -21.99 -7.23 8.77
C PRO A 153 -22.15 -5.73 9.08
N PRO A 154 -21.79 -4.83 8.14
CA PRO A 154 -22.00 -3.41 8.33
C PRO A 154 -23.51 -3.10 8.45
N PRO A 155 -23.91 -2.16 9.33
CA PRO A 155 -25.33 -1.85 9.57
C PRO A 155 -25.88 -0.94 8.48
N VAL A 156 -25.97 -1.48 7.26
CA VAL A 156 -26.52 -0.79 6.08
C VAL A 156 -27.83 -1.48 5.70
N THR A 157 -28.87 -0.68 5.51
CA THR A 157 -30.21 -1.15 5.14
C THR A 157 -30.81 -0.40 3.96
N ASP A 158 -30.20 0.73 3.59
CA ASP A 158 -30.65 1.65 2.55
C ASP A 158 -29.50 2.54 2.05
N VAL A 159 -29.79 3.42 1.10
CA VAL A 159 -28.80 4.35 0.53
C VAL A 159 -28.31 5.41 1.54
N PRO A 160 -29.15 6.04 2.38
CA PRO A 160 -28.68 6.94 3.44
C PRO A 160 -27.66 6.29 4.39
N SER A 161 -27.96 5.10 4.92
CA SER A 161 -27.05 4.33 5.79
C SER A 161 -25.78 3.90 5.04
N TYR A 162 -25.88 3.56 3.76
CA TYR A 162 -24.71 3.32 2.89
C TYR A 162 -23.79 4.55 2.83
N LEU A 163 -24.33 5.76 2.59
CA LEU A 163 -23.51 6.97 2.48
C LEU A 163 -22.74 7.27 3.78
N VAL A 164 -23.29 6.89 4.93
CA VAL A 164 -22.62 7.05 6.24
C VAL A 164 -21.60 5.93 6.46
N GLU A 165 -22.04 4.68 6.45
CA GLU A 165 -21.19 3.54 6.85
C GLU A 165 -20.14 3.17 5.80
N ARG A 166 -20.42 3.41 4.53
CA ARG A 166 -19.48 3.15 3.44
C ARG A 166 -18.70 4.39 3.08
N VAL A 167 -19.38 5.45 2.63
CA VAL A 167 -18.71 6.58 1.98
C VAL A 167 -18.05 7.50 3.01
N GLN A 168 -18.80 8.01 3.98
CA GLN A 168 -18.28 8.91 5.01
C GLN A 168 -17.17 8.24 5.81
N ARG A 169 -17.44 7.05 6.34
CA ARG A 169 -16.49 6.30 7.14
C ARG A 169 -15.19 6.02 6.38
N GLN A 170 -15.26 5.78 5.07
CA GLN A 170 -14.08 5.58 4.24
C GLN A 170 -13.32 6.90 4.02
N VAL A 171 -13.99 8.03 3.84
CA VAL A 171 -13.35 9.35 3.76
C VAL A 171 -12.63 9.69 5.07
N ASP A 172 -13.35 9.66 6.19
CA ASP A 172 -12.87 10.12 7.49
C ASP A 172 -11.91 9.13 8.15
N GLY A 173 -12.20 7.84 8.03
CA GLY A 173 -11.47 6.77 8.70
C GLY A 173 -10.30 6.21 7.89
N TYR A 174 -10.27 6.41 6.57
CA TYR A 174 -9.23 5.83 5.72
C TYR A 174 -8.54 6.88 4.83
N TYR A 175 -9.24 7.51 3.90
CA TYR A 175 -8.59 8.32 2.87
C TYR A 175 -7.91 9.58 3.43
N LEU A 176 -8.59 10.37 4.26
CA LEU A 176 -8.00 11.58 4.83
C LEU A 176 -6.80 11.28 5.76
N PRO A 177 -6.90 10.34 6.72
CA PRO A 177 -5.75 9.94 7.53
C PRO A 177 -4.60 9.39 6.68
N ALA A 178 -4.89 8.54 5.69
CA ALA A 178 -3.87 7.96 4.82
C ALA A 178 -3.17 9.03 3.97
N ALA A 179 -3.91 9.97 3.40
CA ALA A 179 -3.35 11.10 2.64
C ALA A 179 -2.39 11.93 3.51
N ARG A 180 -2.76 12.24 4.75
CA ARG A 180 -1.91 12.99 5.69
C ARG A 180 -0.66 12.21 6.07
N GLN A 181 -0.79 10.92 6.34
CA GLN A 181 0.36 10.07 6.68
C GLN A 181 1.33 9.94 5.51
N ALA A 182 0.83 9.76 4.29
CA ALA A 182 1.62 9.70 3.08
C ALA A 182 2.36 11.02 2.84
N GLY A 183 1.67 12.17 2.90
CA GLY A 183 2.31 13.48 2.72
C GLY A 183 3.41 13.77 3.77
N ARG A 184 3.19 13.40 5.03
CA ARG A 184 4.24 13.50 6.07
C ARG A 184 5.43 12.57 5.83
N ALA A 185 5.20 11.39 5.25
CA ALA A 185 6.26 10.47 4.92
C ALA A 185 7.10 10.99 3.73
N ALA A 186 6.43 11.46 2.67
CA ALA A 186 7.08 12.06 1.51
C ALA A 186 7.95 13.25 1.92
N ALA A 187 7.40 14.19 2.70
CA ALA A 187 8.16 15.36 3.18
C ALA A 187 9.40 14.97 4.01
N ARG A 188 9.30 13.93 4.86
CA ARG A 188 10.44 13.47 5.66
C ARG A 188 11.52 12.84 4.79
N ILE A 189 11.14 11.99 3.83
CA ILE A 189 12.09 11.35 2.93
C ILE A 189 12.75 12.40 2.02
N GLY A 190 11.97 13.33 1.46
CA GLY A 190 12.48 14.44 0.65
C GLY A 190 13.51 15.26 1.41
N ARG A 191 13.21 15.68 2.65
CA ARG A 191 14.19 16.41 3.49
C ARG A 191 15.46 15.60 3.77
N ALA A 192 15.32 14.31 4.08
CA ALA A 192 16.48 13.45 4.34
C ALA A 192 17.36 13.29 3.08
N ALA A 193 16.74 13.08 1.92
CA ALA A 193 17.45 13.00 0.64
C ALA A 193 18.16 14.31 0.31
N THR A 194 17.49 15.45 0.44
CA THR A 194 18.10 16.78 0.23
C THR A 194 19.28 17.01 1.18
N ALA A 195 19.13 16.68 2.47
CA ALA A 195 20.20 16.84 3.45
C ALA A 195 21.43 15.98 3.10
N LEU A 196 21.24 14.73 2.66
CA LEU A 196 22.33 13.85 2.24
C LEU A 196 23.01 14.34 0.96
N THR A 197 22.24 14.87 -0.01
CA THR A 197 22.80 15.47 -1.23
C THR A 197 23.65 16.70 -0.90
N VAL A 198 23.18 17.57 -0.02
CA VAL A 198 23.95 18.74 0.46
C VAL A 198 25.22 18.27 1.17
N LEU A 199 25.12 17.27 2.04
CA LEU A 199 26.29 16.70 2.72
C LEU A 199 27.31 16.14 1.73
N ALA A 200 26.86 15.38 0.71
CA ALA A 200 27.74 14.85 -0.33
C ALA A 200 28.46 15.98 -1.10
N ALA A 201 27.75 17.07 -1.41
CA ALA A 201 28.32 18.24 -2.09
C ALA A 201 29.37 18.94 -1.21
N VAL A 202 29.08 19.15 0.08
CA VAL A 202 30.03 19.74 1.04
C VAL A 202 31.27 18.87 1.18
N LEU A 203 31.11 17.55 1.34
CA LEU A 203 32.24 16.61 1.41
C LEU A 203 33.09 16.66 0.14
N SER A 204 32.44 16.69 -1.03
CA SER A 204 33.13 16.80 -2.33
C SER A 204 33.92 18.10 -2.45
N ALA A 205 33.33 19.23 -2.01
CA ALA A 205 33.99 20.53 -2.04
C ALA A 205 35.21 20.58 -1.11
N VAL A 206 35.10 20.04 0.11
CA VAL A 206 36.22 19.98 1.07
C VAL A 206 37.36 19.13 0.51
N VAL A 207 37.07 17.96 -0.06
CA VAL A 207 38.06 17.12 -0.73
C VAL A 207 38.72 17.86 -1.90
N GLY A 208 37.92 18.57 -2.71
CA GLY A 208 38.43 19.30 -3.87
C GLY A 208 39.38 20.44 -3.51
N VAL A 209 39.17 21.10 -2.36
CA VAL A 209 39.99 22.24 -1.90
C VAL A 209 41.19 21.79 -1.08
N PHE A 210 41.00 20.87 -0.14
CA PHE A 210 42.02 20.50 0.86
C PHE A 210 42.72 19.17 0.56
N GLY A 211 42.30 18.46 -0.49
CA GLY A 211 42.73 17.09 -0.77
C GLY A 211 42.09 16.07 0.17
N ASP A 212 42.36 14.78 -0.06
CA ASP A 212 41.74 13.67 0.70
C ASP A 212 42.53 13.27 1.98
N GLY A 213 43.26 14.21 2.59
CA GLY A 213 44.07 13.94 3.80
C GLY A 213 43.24 13.42 4.99
N LEU A 214 41.94 13.73 5.01
CA LEU A 214 40.99 13.27 6.03
C LEU A 214 40.24 11.98 5.63
N GLY A 215 40.39 11.50 4.38
CA GLY A 215 39.68 10.33 3.84
C GLY A 215 38.17 10.55 3.71
N LEU A 216 37.77 11.75 3.29
CA LEU A 216 36.38 12.15 3.11
C LEU A 216 35.81 11.69 1.76
N THR A 217 36.66 11.42 0.76
CA THR A 217 36.21 10.94 -0.55
C THR A 217 35.39 9.65 -0.45
N ALA A 218 35.79 8.74 0.43
CA ALA A 218 35.06 7.47 0.64
C ALA A 218 33.64 7.69 1.20
N TRP A 219 33.40 8.77 1.94
CA TRP A 219 32.10 9.09 2.53
C TRP A 219 31.14 9.78 1.56
N VAL A 220 31.65 10.41 0.49
CA VAL A 220 30.83 10.92 -0.62
C VAL A 220 30.04 9.78 -1.26
N GLY A 221 30.72 8.65 -1.55
CA GLY A 221 30.08 7.47 -2.11
C GLY A 221 29.03 6.85 -1.18
N VAL A 222 29.23 6.91 0.14
CA VAL A 222 28.24 6.48 1.14
C VAL A 222 27.01 7.37 1.09
N ALA A 223 27.20 8.69 1.13
CA ALA A 223 26.09 9.64 1.06
C ALA A 223 25.26 9.44 -0.22
N ALA A 224 25.92 9.28 -1.37
CA ALA A 224 25.25 8.96 -2.63
C ALA A 224 24.48 7.63 -2.56
N THR A 225 25.11 6.56 -2.05
CA THR A 225 24.49 5.23 -1.95
C THR A 225 23.30 5.23 -1.00
N VAL A 226 23.38 5.92 0.14
CA VAL A 226 22.26 6.06 1.09
C VAL A 226 21.14 6.91 0.49
N THR A 227 21.46 8.00 -0.21
CA THR A 227 20.47 8.77 -0.97
C THR A 227 19.78 7.91 -2.00
N THR A 228 20.52 7.13 -2.79
CA THR A 228 19.96 6.20 -3.77
C THR A 228 19.15 5.09 -3.10
N ALA A 229 19.53 4.59 -1.93
CA ALA A 229 18.71 3.64 -1.19
C ALA A 229 17.39 4.28 -0.68
N LEU A 230 17.42 5.55 -0.26
CA LEU A 230 16.23 6.26 0.20
C LEU A 230 15.28 6.63 -0.95
N VAL A 231 15.85 7.08 -2.08
CA VAL A 231 15.11 7.56 -3.26
C VAL A 231 14.77 6.42 -4.22
N GLY A 232 15.72 5.56 -4.53
CA GLY A 232 15.65 4.47 -5.52
C GLY A 232 14.71 3.32 -5.15
N TYR A 233 14.25 3.22 -3.90
CA TYR A 233 13.07 2.38 -3.58
C TYR A 233 11.73 3.05 -3.89
N GLY A 234 11.75 4.15 -4.64
CA GLY A 234 10.57 4.91 -5.08
C GLY A 234 9.77 5.47 -3.91
N ALA A 235 10.34 5.56 -2.71
CA ALA A 235 9.58 5.81 -1.50
C ALA A 235 9.00 7.23 -1.49
N ALA A 236 9.79 8.25 -1.85
CA ALA A 236 9.35 9.65 -1.90
C ALA A 236 8.22 9.84 -2.92
N GLU A 237 8.50 9.50 -4.18
CA GLU A 237 7.56 9.64 -5.29
C GLU A 237 6.26 8.86 -5.03
N ARG A 238 6.36 7.63 -4.53
CA ARG A 238 5.19 6.82 -4.18
C ARG A 238 4.37 7.43 -3.05
N TYR A 239 4.99 8.02 -2.03
CA TYR A 239 4.24 8.66 -0.95
C TYR A 239 3.56 9.95 -1.39
N ASP A 240 4.18 10.74 -2.26
CA ASP A 240 3.54 11.93 -2.84
C ASP A 240 2.35 11.55 -3.72
N GLN A 241 2.51 10.53 -4.56
CA GLN A 241 1.42 10.01 -5.38
C GLN A 241 0.29 9.43 -4.52
N GLN A 242 0.60 8.67 -3.47
CA GLN A 242 -0.40 8.17 -2.51
C GLN A 242 -1.12 9.31 -1.80
N HIS A 243 -0.41 10.37 -1.44
CA HIS A 243 -0.99 11.56 -0.84
C HIS A 243 -2.04 12.18 -1.77
N LEU A 244 -1.66 12.46 -3.02
CA LEU A 244 -2.55 13.06 -4.02
C LEU A 244 -3.76 12.18 -4.34
N GLU A 245 -3.54 10.88 -4.54
CA GLU A 245 -4.61 9.95 -4.92
C GLU A 245 -5.65 9.81 -3.79
N TYR A 246 -5.22 9.65 -2.55
CA TYR A 246 -6.13 9.56 -1.41
C TYR A 246 -6.85 10.89 -1.14
N ALA A 247 -6.16 12.03 -1.27
CA ALA A 247 -6.77 13.33 -1.12
C ALA A 247 -7.85 13.59 -2.20
N ARG A 248 -7.53 13.30 -3.47
CA ARG A 248 -8.47 13.42 -4.59
C ARG A 248 -9.68 12.52 -4.41
N THR A 249 -9.47 11.27 -4.01
CA THR A 249 -10.57 10.32 -3.78
C THR A 249 -11.49 10.79 -2.65
N ALA A 250 -10.90 11.24 -1.52
CA ALA A 250 -11.67 11.79 -0.41
C ALA A 250 -12.52 12.99 -0.83
N ASP A 251 -11.93 13.89 -1.60
CA ASP A 251 -12.56 15.11 -2.12
C ASP A 251 -13.69 14.79 -3.12
N GLN A 252 -13.48 13.84 -4.04
CA GLN A 252 -14.53 13.35 -4.95
C GLN A 252 -15.73 12.75 -4.20
N LEU A 253 -15.48 11.85 -3.24
CA LEU A 253 -16.54 11.25 -2.42
C LEU A 253 -17.26 12.28 -1.55
N THR A 254 -16.53 13.25 -1.01
CA THR A 254 -17.10 14.36 -0.22
C THR A 254 -18.02 15.21 -1.09
N ARG A 255 -17.57 15.62 -2.29
CA ARG A 255 -18.40 16.36 -3.24
C ARG A 255 -19.65 15.59 -3.63
N LEU A 256 -19.53 14.31 -3.96
CA LEU A 256 -20.66 13.45 -4.33
C LEU A 256 -21.75 13.49 -3.24
N ARG A 257 -21.35 13.38 -1.96
CA ARG A 257 -22.28 13.47 -0.83
C ARG A 257 -22.89 14.85 -0.66
N LEU A 258 -22.09 15.92 -0.77
CA LEU A 258 -22.58 17.29 -0.63
C LEU A 258 -23.57 17.66 -1.75
N THR A 259 -23.30 17.24 -2.99
CA THR A 259 -24.21 17.42 -4.13
C THR A 259 -25.54 16.68 -3.91
N ARG A 260 -25.49 15.43 -3.41
CA ARG A 260 -26.71 14.68 -3.05
C ARG A 260 -27.50 15.37 -1.95
N ALA A 261 -26.83 15.85 -0.90
CA ALA A 261 -27.46 16.52 0.24
C ALA A 261 -28.08 17.87 -0.13
N ALA A 262 -27.47 18.59 -1.08
CA ALA A 262 -27.98 19.86 -1.60
C ALA A 262 -29.15 19.70 -2.60
N GLY A 263 -29.50 18.46 -2.97
CA GLY A 263 -30.53 18.19 -3.98
C GLY A 263 -30.18 18.65 -5.40
N SER A 264 -28.90 18.95 -5.66
CA SER A 264 -28.42 19.51 -6.93
C SER A 264 -27.89 18.46 -7.92
N GLY A 265 -27.93 17.18 -7.56
CA GLY A 265 -27.54 16.06 -8.41
C GLY A 265 -27.65 14.71 -7.71
N TRP A 266 -27.43 13.63 -8.47
CA TRP A 266 -27.50 12.23 -7.99
C TRP A 266 -28.86 11.86 -7.36
N THR A 267 -29.95 12.26 -8.01
CA THR A 267 -31.32 11.95 -7.55
C THR A 267 -31.68 10.47 -7.70
N ASP A 268 -31.00 9.77 -8.61
CA ASP A 268 -31.07 8.32 -8.74
C ASP A 268 -30.09 7.65 -7.76
N ASP A 269 -30.65 6.88 -6.86
CA ASP A 269 -29.97 6.15 -5.80
C ASP A 269 -29.05 5.05 -6.38
N GLU A 270 -29.42 4.42 -7.50
CA GLU A 270 -28.58 3.41 -8.14
C GLU A 270 -27.34 4.03 -8.77
N ALA A 271 -27.51 5.10 -9.56
CA ALA A 271 -26.39 5.85 -10.13
C ALA A 271 -25.47 6.43 -9.04
N LEU A 272 -26.02 6.91 -7.92
CA LEU A 272 -25.25 7.43 -6.80
C LEU A 272 -24.34 6.36 -6.19
N VAL A 273 -24.89 5.19 -5.86
CA VAL A 273 -24.12 4.08 -5.27
C VAL A 273 -23.10 3.53 -6.28
N ALA A 274 -23.49 3.39 -7.54
CA ALA A 274 -22.61 2.95 -8.61
C ALA A 274 -21.41 3.91 -8.78
N GLU A 275 -21.65 5.21 -8.77
CA GLU A 275 -20.59 6.22 -8.87
C GLU A 275 -19.66 6.20 -7.65
N ALA A 276 -20.22 6.10 -6.44
CA ALA A 276 -19.43 6.03 -5.21
C ALA A 276 -18.51 4.80 -5.21
N GLU A 277 -19.02 3.61 -5.55
CA GLU A 277 -18.20 2.41 -5.67
C GLU A 277 -17.23 2.49 -6.86
N ARG A 278 -17.57 3.16 -7.96
CA ARG A 278 -16.65 3.41 -9.09
C ARG A 278 -15.46 4.26 -8.65
N ILE A 279 -15.69 5.36 -7.92
CA ILE A 279 -14.62 6.21 -7.37
C ILE A 279 -13.71 5.39 -6.44
N ILE A 280 -14.30 4.58 -5.55
CA ILE A 280 -13.53 3.71 -4.65
C ILE A 280 -12.73 2.64 -5.41
N ALA A 281 -13.34 2.01 -6.42
CA ALA A 281 -12.70 1.00 -7.25
C ALA A 281 -11.55 1.59 -8.07
N GLN A 282 -11.72 2.79 -8.64
CA GLN A 282 -10.67 3.49 -9.39
C GLN A 282 -9.48 3.85 -8.53
N SER A 283 -9.70 4.37 -7.33
CA SER A 283 -8.60 4.64 -6.39
C SER A 283 -7.78 3.38 -6.11
N ASN A 284 -8.46 2.22 -5.95
CA ASN A 284 -7.77 0.95 -5.81
C ASN A 284 -7.04 0.55 -7.11
N ALA A 285 -7.69 0.62 -8.28
CA ALA A 285 -7.13 0.17 -9.56
C ALA A 285 -5.97 1.05 -10.08
N ALA A 286 -6.05 2.37 -9.94
CA ALA A 286 -4.98 3.31 -10.26
C ALA A 286 -3.75 3.03 -9.40
N TRP A 287 -3.98 2.75 -8.12
CA TRP A 287 -2.92 2.29 -7.22
C TRP A 287 -2.33 0.93 -7.66
N MET A 288 -3.14 -0.01 -8.15
CA MET A 288 -2.69 -1.33 -8.64
C MET A 288 -1.85 -1.24 -9.93
N ALA A 289 -2.30 -0.48 -10.92
CA ALA A 289 -1.61 -0.33 -12.21
C ALA A 289 -0.24 0.31 -12.04
N LYS A 290 -0.15 1.32 -11.18
CA LYS A 290 1.11 2.02 -10.91
C LYS A 290 2.17 1.17 -10.23
N MET A 291 1.74 0.28 -9.33
CA MET A 291 2.65 -0.64 -8.67
C MET A 291 3.33 -1.60 -9.64
N ILE A 292 2.64 -1.98 -10.73
CA ILE A 292 3.20 -2.83 -11.80
C ILE A 292 4.22 -2.03 -12.63
N GLU A 293 3.95 -0.75 -12.90
CA GLU A 293 4.82 0.16 -13.67
C GLU A 293 6.11 0.56 -12.92
N ASP A 294 6.00 0.97 -11.65
CA ASP A 294 7.15 1.33 -10.79
C ASP A 294 8.16 0.17 -10.68
N ASP A 295 7.66 -1.05 -10.52
CA ASP A 295 8.51 -2.24 -10.43
C ASP A 295 9.05 -2.62 -11.82
N GLY A 296 8.38 -2.18 -12.91
CA GLY A 296 8.74 -2.22 -14.34
C GLY A 296 10.07 -1.52 -14.66
N ALA A 297 10.20 -0.28 -14.20
CA ALA A 297 11.31 0.61 -14.49
C ALA A 297 12.59 0.30 -13.68
N ALA A 298 12.49 -0.36 -12.52
CA ALA A 298 13.65 -0.67 -11.66
C ALA A 298 14.52 -1.86 -12.14
N GLN A 299 14.17 -2.48 -13.28
CA GLN A 299 14.91 -3.62 -13.89
C GLN A 299 15.48 -3.31 -15.29
N GLN A 300 15.31 -2.08 -15.78
CA GLN A 300 15.97 -1.57 -16.98
C GLN A 300 17.17 -0.72 -16.57
#